data_AF-A0A951ZHG2-F1
#
_entry.id   AF-A0A951ZHG2-F1
#
_cell.length_a   1.000
_cell.length_b   1.000
_cell.length_c   1.000
_cell.angle_alpha   90.00
_cell.angle_beta   90.00
_cell.angle_gamma   90.00
#
_symmetry.space_group_name_H-M   'P 1'
#
loop_
_entity.id
_entity.type
_entity.pdbx_description
1 polymer ?
#
loop_
_entity_poly.entity_id
_entity_poly.type
_entity_poly.pdbx_seq_one_letter_code
_entity_poly.pdbx_strand_id
1 'polypeptide(L)'
;MPASQTTARASSQRRALHLLRVLVDALTSSARAVEQSTGVTNAQLFLLQALEADGPLGIGELAARARTQSSTVSIVIGRLVRARLVRKSRGGEDGRRAIVTLTAAGRRLAARAPVAPTTRVIEALDALDPREARGLVGGLEVLVRGLEPSATAAPMLFEARGARRKAAPR
;
A
#
# COMPACT_ATOMS: atom_id res chain seq x y z
N MET A 1 -45.36 -10.58 -4.20
CA MET A 1 -44.32 -9.65 -3.68
C MET A 1 -42.86 -9.93 -4.15
N PRO A 2 -42.56 -10.32 -5.42
CA PRO A 2 -41.17 -10.48 -5.88
C PRO A 2 -40.55 -9.22 -6.56
N ALA A 3 -41.36 -8.30 -7.09
CA ALA A 3 -40.85 -7.16 -7.88
C ALA A 3 -40.03 -6.17 -7.04
N SER A 4 -40.48 -5.84 -5.82
CA SER A 4 -39.82 -4.84 -4.96
C SER A 4 -38.44 -5.28 -4.44
N GLN A 5 -38.21 -6.58 -4.26
CA GLN A 5 -36.91 -7.11 -3.80
C GLN A 5 -35.87 -7.11 -4.92
N THR A 6 -36.28 -7.35 -6.17
CA THR A 6 -35.41 -7.31 -7.35
C THR A 6 -34.91 -5.90 -7.65
N THR A 7 -35.77 -4.87 -7.53
CA THR A 7 -35.40 -3.47 -7.77
C THR A 7 -34.43 -2.95 -6.70
N ALA A 8 -34.66 -3.27 -5.42
CA ALA A 8 -33.79 -2.90 -4.31
C ALA A 8 -32.40 -3.56 -4.41
N ARG A 9 -32.32 -4.82 -4.85
CA ARG A 9 -31.05 -5.50 -5.11
C ARG A 9 -30.26 -4.83 -6.24
N ALA A 10 -30.93 -4.51 -7.35
CA ALA A 10 -30.30 -3.85 -8.49
C ALA A 10 -29.77 -2.44 -8.15
N SER A 11 -30.50 -1.67 -7.33
CA SER A 11 -30.03 -0.36 -6.85
C SER A 11 -28.79 -0.48 -5.96
N SER A 12 -28.76 -1.46 -5.06
CA SER A 12 -27.61 -1.69 -4.18
C SER A 12 -26.37 -2.14 -4.96
N GLN A 13 -26.53 -3.01 -5.96
CA GLN A 13 -25.44 -3.44 -6.84
C GLN A 13 -24.85 -2.27 -7.65
N ARG A 14 -25.71 -1.41 -8.22
CA ARG A 14 -25.27 -0.20 -8.93
C ARG A 14 -24.52 0.76 -8.00
N ARG A 15 -25.02 0.95 -6.78
CA ARG A 15 -24.35 1.78 -5.77
C ARG A 15 -22.99 1.20 -5.39
N ALA A 16 -22.89 -0.11 -5.15
CA ALA A 16 -21.64 -0.78 -4.83
C ALA A 16 -20.60 -0.61 -5.95
N LEU A 17 -20.97 -0.82 -7.21
CA LEU A 17 -20.06 -0.62 -8.34
C LEU A 17 -19.62 0.84 -8.49
N HIS A 18 -20.53 1.80 -8.27
CA HIS A 18 -20.17 3.22 -8.26
C HIS A 18 -19.17 3.55 -7.16
N LEU A 19 -19.40 3.11 -5.92
CA LEU A 19 -18.48 3.32 -4.80
C LEU A 19 -17.11 2.67 -5.05
N LEU A 20 -17.09 1.47 -5.63
CA LEU A 20 -15.85 0.81 -6.02
C LEU A 20 -15.06 1.63 -7.05
N ARG A 21 -15.73 2.21 -8.06
CA ARG A 21 -15.09 3.09 -9.05
C ARG A 21 -14.54 4.37 -8.41
N VAL A 22 -15.31 5.01 -7.54
CA VAL A 22 -14.87 6.20 -6.80
C VAL A 22 -13.64 5.89 -5.95
N LEU A 23 -13.64 4.77 -5.23
CA LEU A 23 -12.50 4.35 -4.42
C LEU A 23 -11.26 4.10 -5.28
N VAL A 24 -11.39 3.33 -6.36
CA VAL A 24 -10.26 3.03 -7.26
C VAL A 24 -9.70 4.31 -7.91
N ASP A 25 -10.58 5.22 -8.34
CA ASP A 25 -10.17 6.51 -8.93
C ASP A 25 -9.44 7.40 -7.91
N ALA A 26 -9.99 7.55 -6.70
CA ALA A 26 -9.36 8.32 -5.62
C ALA A 26 -7.97 7.77 -5.25
N LEU A 27 -7.84 6.45 -5.13
CA LEU A 27 -6.57 5.83 -4.78
C LEU A 27 -5.54 5.93 -5.93
N THR A 28 -5.97 5.71 -7.19
CA THR A 28 -5.07 5.79 -8.35
C THR A 28 -4.64 7.21 -8.65
N SER A 29 -5.53 8.19 -8.60
CA SER A 29 -5.21 9.61 -8.78
C SER A 29 -4.25 10.09 -7.70
N SER A 30 -4.51 9.77 -6.43
CA SER A 30 -3.62 10.17 -5.34
C SER A 30 -2.25 9.50 -5.43
N ALA A 31 -2.17 8.23 -5.87
CA ALA A 31 -0.90 7.56 -6.11
C ALA A 31 -0.10 8.20 -7.25
N ARG A 32 -0.76 8.57 -8.36
CA ARG A 32 -0.11 9.29 -9.48
C ARG A 32 0.40 10.65 -9.06
N ALA A 33 -0.38 11.41 -8.28
CA ALA A 33 0.03 12.72 -7.78
C ALA A 33 1.28 12.64 -6.89
N VAL A 34 1.35 11.61 -6.03
CA VAL A 34 2.55 11.31 -5.24
C VAL A 34 3.74 11.01 -6.13
N GLU A 35 3.59 10.10 -7.10
CA GLU A 35 4.70 9.71 -7.96
C GLU A 35 5.22 10.87 -8.81
N GLN A 36 4.33 11.71 -9.34
CA GLN A 36 4.69 12.90 -10.11
C GLN A 36 5.40 13.96 -9.28
N SER A 37 5.00 14.16 -8.02
CA SER A 37 5.58 15.20 -7.15
C SER A 37 6.86 14.78 -6.44
N THR A 38 7.06 13.47 -6.20
CA THR A 38 8.16 12.96 -5.37
C THR A 38 9.14 12.05 -6.12
N GLY A 39 8.75 11.53 -7.28
CA GLY A 39 9.54 10.55 -8.04
C GLY A 39 9.59 9.15 -7.40
N VAL A 40 8.82 8.90 -6.34
CA VAL A 40 8.69 7.59 -5.69
C VAL A 40 7.24 7.13 -5.68
N THR A 41 7.03 5.82 -5.69
CA THR A 41 5.68 5.23 -5.63
C THR A 41 5.04 5.45 -4.25
N ASN A 42 3.73 5.27 -4.18
CA ASN A 42 2.99 5.32 -2.92
C ASN A 42 3.55 4.37 -1.83
N ALA A 43 3.87 3.12 -2.16
CA ALA A 43 4.42 2.20 -1.15
C ALA A 43 5.84 2.55 -0.72
N GLN A 44 6.67 3.07 -1.64
CA GLN A 44 7.99 3.58 -1.30
C GLN A 44 7.88 4.75 -0.33
N LEU A 45 6.99 5.70 -0.64
CA LEU A 45 6.74 6.85 0.23
C LEU A 45 6.22 6.42 1.61
N PHE A 46 5.26 5.49 1.66
CA PHE A 46 4.75 4.93 2.91
C PHE A 46 5.88 4.37 3.80
N LEU A 47 6.79 3.57 3.23
CA LEU A 47 7.91 3.01 3.99
C LEU A 47 8.93 4.08 4.40
N LEU A 48 9.14 5.11 3.58
CA LEU A 48 10.01 6.23 3.94
C LEU A 48 9.42 7.05 5.10
N GLN A 49 8.11 7.28 5.10
CA GLN A 49 7.41 7.98 6.18
C GLN A 49 7.39 7.16 7.48
N ALA A 50 7.19 5.85 7.41
CA ALA A 50 7.31 4.97 8.57
C ALA A 50 8.72 5.03 9.20
N LEU A 51 9.77 5.01 8.39
CA LEU A 51 11.15 5.15 8.88
C LEU A 51 11.49 6.56 9.39
N GLU A 52 10.73 7.58 8.95
CA GLU A 52 10.89 8.95 9.40
C GLU A 52 10.29 9.11 10.79
N ALA A 53 9.07 8.62 10.98
CA ALA A 53 8.33 8.71 12.23
C ALA A 53 8.94 7.83 13.34
N ASP A 54 9.31 6.59 13.01
CA ASP A 54 9.71 5.59 14.01
C ASP A 54 11.23 5.35 14.08
N GLY A 55 11.99 5.98 13.19
CA GLY A 55 13.43 5.77 13.08
C GLY A 55 13.82 4.45 12.37
N PRO A 56 15.02 3.90 12.65
CA PRO A 56 15.48 2.66 12.03
C PRO A 56 14.58 1.47 12.37
N LEU A 57 14.13 0.73 11.35
CA LEU A 57 13.25 -0.43 11.51
C LEU A 57 13.77 -1.65 10.76
N GLY A 58 13.49 -2.84 11.29
CA GLY A 58 13.66 -4.10 10.60
C GLY A 58 12.60 -4.35 9.51
N ILE A 59 12.89 -5.28 8.60
CA ILE A 59 11.95 -5.65 7.52
C ILE A 59 10.61 -6.17 8.08
N GLY A 60 10.64 -6.94 9.16
CA GLY A 60 9.43 -7.48 9.78
C GLY A 60 8.54 -6.38 10.39
N GLU A 61 9.15 -5.37 11.00
CA GLU A 61 8.42 -4.23 11.58
C GLU A 61 7.80 -3.35 10.50
N LEU A 62 8.54 -3.13 9.41
CA LEU A 62 8.01 -2.44 8.23
C LEU A 62 6.85 -3.22 7.58
N ALA A 63 6.94 -4.56 7.55
CA ALA A 63 5.88 -5.42 7.05
C ALA A 63 4.61 -5.37 7.91
N ALA A 64 4.77 -5.38 9.23
CA ALA A 64 3.67 -5.22 10.18
C ALA A 64 2.96 -3.87 9.98
N ARG A 65 3.71 -2.76 9.91
CA ARG A 65 3.15 -1.42 9.63
C ARG A 65 2.41 -1.37 8.30
N ALA A 66 2.97 -1.99 7.26
CA ALA A 66 2.37 -2.05 5.93
C ALA A 66 1.21 -3.05 5.80
N ARG A 67 0.88 -3.82 6.85
CA ARG A 67 -0.10 -4.92 6.83
C ARG A 67 0.12 -5.88 5.65
N THR A 68 1.38 -6.21 5.39
CA THR A 68 1.79 -7.07 4.29
C THR A 68 2.90 -8.03 4.71
N GLN A 69 3.32 -8.90 3.80
CA GLN A 69 4.38 -9.87 4.04
C GLN A 69 5.79 -9.27 3.88
N SER A 70 6.74 -9.77 4.67
CA SER A 70 8.15 -9.33 4.66
C SER A 70 8.84 -9.44 3.29
N SER A 71 8.45 -10.42 2.47
CA SER A 71 8.95 -10.58 1.10
C SER A 71 8.55 -9.40 0.19
N THR A 72 7.30 -8.92 0.30
CA THR A 72 6.80 -7.75 -0.43
C THR A 72 7.56 -6.50 -0.02
N VAL A 73 7.69 -6.24 1.28
CA VAL A 73 8.46 -5.09 1.79
C VAL A 73 9.92 -5.17 1.35
N SER A 74 10.54 -6.36 1.37
CA SER A 74 11.93 -6.54 0.96
C SER A 74 12.17 -6.10 -0.49
N ILE A 75 11.22 -6.35 -1.40
CA ILE A 75 11.28 -5.90 -2.80
C ILE A 75 11.27 -4.36 -2.87
N VAL A 76 10.37 -3.71 -2.14
CA VAL A 76 10.23 -2.25 -2.13
C VAL A 76 11.47 -1.60 -1.51
N ILE A 77 11.96 -2.11 -0.38
CA ILE A 77 13.21 -1.62 0.23
C ILE A 77 14.39 -1.82 -0.72
N GLY A 78 14.45 -2.92 -1.47
CA GLY A 78 15.48 -3.13 -2.49
C GLY A 78 15.50 -2.03 -3.56
N ARG A 79 14.33 -1.52 -3.96
CA ARG A 79 14.19 -0.37 -4.87
C ARG A 79 14.67 0.93 -4.20
N LEU A 80 14.28 1.18 -2.95
CA LEU A 80 14.70 2.36 -2.18
C LEU A 80 16.21 2.41 -1.93
N VAL A 81 16.86 1.25 -1.72
CA VAL A 81 18.32 1.15 -1.60
C VAL A 81 18.99 1.53 -2.91
N ARG A 82 18.51 1.00 -4.06
CA ARG A 82 19.02 1.37 -5.38
C ARG A 82 18.85 2.86 -5.68
N ALA A 83 17.75 3.45 -5.20
CA ALA A 83 17.50 4.89 -5.27
C ALA A 83 18.30 5.73 -4.25
N ARG A 84 19.13 5.10 -3.40
CA ARG A 84 19.92 5.74 -2.34
C ARG A 84 19.11 6.54 -1.31
N LEU A 85 17.82 6.20 -1.15
CA LEU A 85 16.92 6.84 -0.16
C LEU A 85 16.99 6.15 1.20
N VAL A 86 17.32 4.86 1.23
CA VAL A 86 17.57 4.11 2.47
C VAL A 86 18.88 3.33 2.36
N ARG A 87 19.43 2.95 3.50
CA ARG A 87 20.53 1.98 3.61
C ARG A 87 20.08 0.80 4.47
N LYS A 88 20.67 -0.37 4.20
CA LYS A 88 20.55 -1.55 5.06
C LYS A 88 21.86 -1.75 5.79
N SER A 89 21.80 -2.00 7.09
CA SER A 89 22.91 -2.49 7.88
C SER A 89 22.54 -3.80 8.56
N ARG A 90 23.55 -4.62 8.90
CA ARG A 90 23.36 -5.69 9.88
C ARG A 90 23.16 -5.02 11.23
N GLY A 91 22.12 -5.40 11.97
CA GLY A 91 21.77 -4.78 13.26
C GLY A 91 20.76 -5.61 14.05
N GLY A 92 20.63 -5.31 15.34
CA GLY A 92 19.91 -6.11 16.34
C GLY A 92 20.87 -6.85 17.26
N GLU A 93 20.42 -7.22 18.46
CA GLU A 93 21.25 -7.82 19.52
C GLU A 93 22.03 -9.07 19.04
N ASP A 94 21.47 -9.83 18.11
CA ASP A 94 22.11 -11.04 17.53
C ASP A 94 22.84 -10.80 16.19
N GLY A 95 22.93 -9.57 15.68
CA GLY A 95 23.62 -9.22 14.42
C GLY A 95 23.02 -9.84 13.14
N ARG A 96 21.97 -10.65 13.25
CA ARG A 96 21.33 -11.41 12.15
C ARG A 96 20.18 -10.67 11.47
N ARG A 97 19.64 -9.59 12.05
CA ARG A 97 18.51 -8.85 11.47
C ARG A 97 19.01 -7.71 10.58
N ALA A 98 18.32 -7.49 9.45
CA ALA A 98 18.60 -6.36 8.59
C ALA A 98 17.82 -5.15 9.08
N ILE A 99 18.54 -4.10 9.50
CA ILE A 99 17.95 -2.82 9.90
C ILE A 99 17.99 -1.87 8.71
N VAL A 100 16.86 -1.21 8.45
CA VAL A 100 16.69 -0.21 7.40
C VAL A 100 16.73 1.17 8.03
N THR A 101 17.48 2.08 7.43
CA THR A 101 17.58 3.47 7.91
C THR A 101 17.53 4.44 6.74
N LEU A 102 16.84 5.57 6.93
CA LEU A 102 16.84 6.66 5.96
C LEU A 102 18.26 7.22 5.74
N THR A 103 18.58 7.53 4.47
CA THR A 103 19.69 8.43 4.15
C THR A 103 19.25 9.88 4.33
N ALA A 104 20.19 10.83 4.27
CA ALA A 104 19.83 12.25 4.28
C ALA A 104 18.87 12.62 3.13
N ALA A 105 19.04 12.01 1.95
CA ALA A 105 18.13 12.19 0.81
C ALA A 105 16.75 11.61 1.10
N GLY A 106 16.67 10.39 1.64
CA GLY A 106 15.39 9.77 2.02
C GLY A 106 14.63 10.58 3.06
N ARG A 107 15.33 11.10 4.09
CA ARG A 107 14.71 11.93 5.12
C ARG A 107 14.14 13.23 4.55
N ARG A 108 14.89 13.92 3.68
CA ARG A 108 14.40 15.14 3.01
C ARG A 108 13.19 14.88 2.13
N LEU A 109 13.16 13.74 1.43
CA LEU A 109 12.01 13.35 0.61
C LEU A 109 10.80 13.08 1.50
N ALA A 110 10.95 12.23 2.53
CA ALA A 110 9.86 11.86 3.44
C ALA A 110 9.21 13.09 4.11
N ALA A 111 10.03 14.05 4.55
CA ALA A 111 9.57 15.26 5.23
C ALA A 111 8.86 16.27 4.32
N ARG A 112 9.16 16.28 3.01
CA ARG A 112 8.55 17.22 2.04
C ARG A 112 7.38 16.62 1.28
N ALA A 113 7.30 15.30 1.25
CA ALA A 113 6.27 14.58 0.52
C ALA A 113 4.92 14.68 1.23
N PRO A 114 3.80 14.66 0.48
CA PRO A 114 2.48 14.55 1.08
C PRO A 114 2.32 13.22 1.82
N VAL A 115 1.30 13.11 2.69
CA VAL A 115 0.97 11.83 3.33
C VAL A 115 0.69 10.76 2.28
N ALA A 116 1.32 9.60 2.42
CA ALA A 116 1.12 8.49 1.50
C ALA A 116 -0.35 8.03 1.50
N PRO A 117 -0.97 7.82 0.31
CA PRO A 117 -2.30 7.23 0.20
C PRO A 117 -2.50 5.96 1.05
N THR A 118 -1.49 5.09 1.15
CA THR A 118 -1.57 3.89 2.01
C THR A 118 -1.84 4.24 3.47
N THR A 119 -1.21 5.29 4.00
CA THR A 119 -1.41 5.74 5.39
C THR A 119 -2.87 6.10 5.61
N ARG A 120 -3.46 6.90 4.71
CA ARG A 120 -4.87 7.30 4.80
C ARG A 120 -5.84 6.12 4.74
N VAL A 121 -5.53 5.10 3.93
CA VAL A 121 -6.34 3.88 3.86
C VAL A 121 -6.26 3.11 5.17
N ILE A 122 -5.07 2.97 5.75
CA ILE A 122 -4.89 2.29 7.04
C ILE A 122 -5.65 3.02 8.15
N GLU A 123 -5.50 4.35 8.23
CA GLU A 123 -6.22 5.18 9.20
C GLU A 123 -7.74 5.06 9.05
N ALA A 124 -8.26 5.10 7.81
CA ALA A 124 -9.69 4.93 7.55
C ALA A 124 -10.20 3.54 7.96
N LEU A 125 -9.39 2.50 7.80
CA LEU A 125 -9.72 1.15 8.24
C LEU A 125 -9.68 1.01 9.77
N ASP A 126 -8.75 1.70 10.43
CA ASP A 126 -8.61 1.68 11.88
C ASP A 126 -9.71 2.45 12.61
N ALA A 127 -10.35 3.40 11.92
CA ALA A 127 -11.49 4.14 12.43
C ALA A 127 -12.82 3.36 12.37
N LEU A 128 -12.88 2.22 11.66
CA LEU A 128 -14.11 1.43 11.53
C LEU A 128 -14.45 0.73 12.84
N ASP A 129 -15.74 0.72 13.18
CA ASP A 129 -16.20 -0.13 14.26
C ASP A 129 -16.16 -1.62 13.87
N PRO A 130 -16.22 -2.56 14.85
CA PRO A 130 -16.14 -3.99 14.55
C PRO A 130 -17.23 -4.52 13.60
N ARG A 131 -18.43 -3.94 13.59
CA ARG A 131 -19.52 -4.33 12.68
C ARG A 131 -19.25 -3.85 11.27
N GLU A 132 -18.82 -2.59 11.11
CA GLU A 132 -18.45 -2.02 9.82
C GLU A 132 -17.29 -2.78 9.19
N ALA A 133 -16.24 -3.06 9.97
CA ALA A 133 -15.08 -3.84 9.52
C ALA A 133 -15.48 -5.24 9.04
N ARG A 134 -16.34 -5.96 9.79
CA ARG A 134 -16.86 -7.28 9.36
C ARG A 134 -17.68 -7.19 8.08
N GLY A 135 -18.52 -6.16 7.95
CA GLY A 135 -19.32 -5.93 6.74
C GLY A 135 -18.44 -5.68 5.51
N LEU A 136 -17.40 -4.86 5.66
CA LEU A 136 -16.44 -4.59 4.60
C LEU A 136 -15.66 -5.83 4.19
N VAL A 137 -15.15 -6.61 5.16
CA VAL A 137 -14.45 -7.88 4.90
C VAL A 137 -15.35 -8.83 4.11
N GLY A 138 -16.58 -9.07 4.57
CA GLY A 138 -17.51 -9.97 3.88
C GLY A 138 -17.82 -9.52 2.45
N GLY A 139 -18.01 -8.21 2.23
CA GLY A 139 -18.22 -7.65 0.89
C GLY A 139 -17.01 -7.82 -0.02
N LEU A 140 -15.81 -7.53 0.47
CA LEU A 140 -14.56 -7.68 -0.29
C LEU A 140 -14.28 -9.15 -0.62
N GLU A 141 -14.51 -10.08 0.31
CA GLU A 141 -14.33 -11.51 0.06
C GLU A 141 -15.25 -12.04 -1.04
N VAL A 142 -16.51 -11.59 -1.09
CA VAL A 142 -17.45 -11.93 -2.17
C VAL A 142 -16.91 -11.45 -3.52
N LEU A 143 -16.40 -10.21 -3.58
CA LEU A 143 -15.82 -9.65 -4.80
C LEU A 143 -14.55 -10.40 -5.23
N VAL A 144 -13.65 -10.68 -4.28
CA VAL A 144 -12.38 -11.39 -4.55
C VAL A 144 -12.65 -12.80 -5.06
N ARG A 145 -13.59 -13.54 -4.46
CA ARG A 145 -14.01 -14.86 -4.98
C ARG A 145 -14.51 -14.76 -6.41
N GLY A 146 -15.41 -13.81 -6.70
CA GLY A 146 -15.94 -13.63 -8.05
C GLY A 146 -14.90 -13.22 -9.11
N LEU A 147 -13.77 -12.66 -8.69
CA LEU A 147 -12.69 -12.23 -9.59
C LEU A 147 -11.62 -13.31 -9.83
N GLU A 148 -11.62 -14.40 -9.05
CA GLU A 148 -10.67 -15.52 -9.17
C GLU A 148 -9.20 -15.07 -9.42
N PRO A 149 -8.62 -14.25 -8.52
CA PRO A 149 -7.30 -13.68 -8.77
C PRO A 149 -6.23 -14.77 -8.79
N SER A 150 -5.41 -14.75 -9.83
CA SER A 150 -4.35 -15.75 -10.09
C SER A 150 -3.15 -15.72 -9.14
N ALA A 151 -3.16 -14.91 -8.07
CA ALA A 151 -1.98 -14.70 -7.23
C ALA A 151 -2.29 -14.75 -5.73
N THR A 152 -1.57 -15.61 -5.01
CA THR A 152 -1.65 -15.80 -3.55
C THR A 152 -1.02 -14.65 -2.75
N ALA A 153 -0.19 -13.82 -3.38
CA ALA A 153 0.49 -12.68 -2.77
C ALA A 153 0.14 -11.38 -3.50
N ALA A 154 -0.57 -10.48 -2.80
CA ALA A 154 -0.85 -9.14 -3.29
C ALA A 154 0.38 -8.23 -3.08
N PRO A 155 0.80 -7.44 -4.10
CA PRO A 155 1.78 -6.38 -3.89
C PRO A 155 1.19 -5.31 -2.96
N MET A 156 2.05 -4.44 -2.43
CA MET A 156 1.57 -3.21 -1.79
C MET A 156 0.78 -2.36 -2.80
N LEU A 157 -0.15 -1.55 -2.29
CA LEU A 157 -0.98 -0.68 -3.12
C LEU A 157 -0.13 0.21 -4.03
N PHE A 158 -0.40 0.14 -5.33
CA PHE A 158 0.30 0.88 -6.40
C PHE A 158 1.79 0.55 -6.55
N GLU A 159 2.22 -0.61 -6.04
CA GLU A 159 3.50 -1.19 -6.42
C GLU A 159 3.34 -2.13 -7.60
N ALA A 160 4.13 -1.90 -8.64
CA ALA A 160 4.25 -2.86 -9.73
C ALA A 160 4.84 -4.17 -9.20
N ARG A 161 4.07 -5.27 -9.35
CA ARG A 161 4.64 -6.64 -9.40
C ARG A 161 5.73 -6.59 -10.45
N GLY A 162 6.97 -6.91 -10.07
CA GLY A 162 8.19 -6.63 -10.84
C GLY A 162 8.06 -6.72 -12.36
N ALA A 163 7.58 -5.64 -12.98
CA ALA A 163 7.78 -5.41 -14.38
C ALA A 163 9.21 -4.91 -14.48
N ARG A 164 10.09 -5.72 -15.07
CA ARG A 164 11.34 -5.23 -15.64
C ARG A 164 11.00 -3.94 -16.39
N ARG A 165 11.42 -2.79 -15.86
CA ARG A 165 11.30 -1.53 -16.59
C ARG A 165 12.14 -1.73 -17.86
N LYS A 166 11.53 -1.85 -19.03
CA LYS A 166 12.25 -1.70 -20.30
C LYS A 166 13.01 -0.39 -20.18
N ALA A 167 14.33 -0.45 -20.35
CA ALA A 167 15.18 0.73 -20.35
C ALA A 167 14.65 1.71 -21.40
N ALA A 168 14.53 2.99 -21.04
CA ALA A 168 14.31 4.04 -22.03
C ALA A 168 15.53 4.05 -22.98
N PRO A 169 15.33 4.22 -24.30
CA PRO A 169 16.45 4.36 -25.22
C PRO A 169 17.22 5.65 -24.90
N ARG A 170 18.54 5.56 -25.12
CA ARG A 170 19.54 6.60 -24.86
C ARG A 170 19.26 7.90 -25.61
#